data_AF-A0A2N7VED6-F1
#
_entry.id   AF-A0A2N7VED6-F1
#
_cell.length_a   1.000
_cell.length_b   1.000
_cell.length_c   1.000
_cell.angle_alpha   90.00
_cell.angle_beta   90.00
_cell.angle_gamma   90.00
#
_symmetry.space_group_name_H-M   'P 1'
#
loop_
_entity.id
_entity.type
_entity.pdbx_description
1 polymer ?
#
loop_
_entity_poly.entity_id
_entity_poly.type
_entity_poly.pdbx_seq_one_letter_code
_entity_poly.pdbx_strand_id
1 'polypeptide(L)'
;MAIFTLEYKQDTRYAMGVTDQITGGSVVLKEKKTTPGRFLLWDLDFDTGAIKLVASNNTLAIDTQGQRISAETPAVLNAYDRNAASQKWDFISKPNFILSVSNPSLCLDNKGRSITDGNTVWLYPFNGSLAQEWALVPLSNFKLAD
;
A
#
# COMPACT_ATOMS: atom_id res chain seq x y z
N MET A 1 -17.18 3.93 4.92
CA MET A 1 -15.74 3.80 5.23
C MET A 1 -15.47 2.35 5.56
N ALA A 2 -14.60 1.69 4.81
CA ALA A 2 -14.18 0.33 5.11
C ALA A 2 -12.66 0.36 5.33
N ILE A 3 -12.22 -0.08 6.51
CA ILE A 3 -10.82 -0.08 6.90
C ILE A 3 -10.22 -1.44 6.54
N PHE A 4 -9.03 -1.43 5.95
CA PHE A 4 -8.32 -2.62 5.51
C PHE A 4 -6.90 -2.68 6.05
N THR A 5 -6.38 -3.89 6.15
CA THR A 5 -4.96 -4.17 6.09
C THR A 5 -4.65 -4.74 4.71
N LEU A 6 -3.52 -4.33 4.13
CA LEU A 6 -3.02 -4.82 2.84
C LEU A 6 -1.95 -5.89 3.10
N GLU A 7 -2.35 -7.14 3.25
CA GLU A 7 -1.45 -8.23 3.67
C GLU A 7 -0.58 -8.72 2.51
N TYR A 8 0.70 -8.98 2.77
CA TYR A 8 1.61 -9.52 1.78
C TYR A 8 1.30 -11.01 1.57
N LYS A 9 0.82 -11.41 0.39
CA LYS A 9 0.30 -12.77 0.20
C LYS A 9 1.35 -13.88 0.32
N GLN A 10 2.62 -13.60 0.05
CA GLN A 10 3.68 -14.59 0.25
C GLN A 10 3.87 -14.95 1.73
N ASP A 11 3.71 -13.99 2.63
CA ASP A 11 3.83 -14.18 4.06
C ASP A 11 2.87 -13.23 4.78
N THR A 12 1.69 -13.76 5.12
CA THR A 12 0.60 -12.99 5.72
C THR A 12 0.91 -12.52 7.14
N ARG A 13 2.07 -12.84 7.71
CA ARG A 13 2.58 -12.18 8.92
C ARG A 13 2.93 -10.72 8.66
N TYR A 14 3.14 -10.34 7.41
CA TYR A 14 3.49 -8.99 6.99
C TYR A 14 2.35 -8.30 6.24
N ALA A 15 2.35 -6.97 6.29
CA ALA A 15 1.44 -6.12 5.56
C ALA A 15 2.16 -4.87 5.04
N MET A 16 1.55 -4.20 4.07
CA MET A 16 1.96 -2.87 3.65
C MET A 16 1.63 -1.88 4.78
N GLY A 17 2.66 -1.18 5.24
CA GLY A 17 2.57 -0.18 6.28
C GLY A 17 3.46 1.02 5.99
N VAL A 18 3.63 1.88 6.99
CA VAL A 18 4.43 3.11 6.86
C VAL A 18 5.45 3.23 7.99
N THR A 19 6.58 3.87 7.70
CA THR A 19 7.61 4.12 8.71
C THR A 19 7.20 5.19 9.71
N ASP A 20 6.43 6.19 9.27
CA ASP A 20 5.89 7.26 10.08
C ASP A 20 4.59 7.80 9.45
N GLN A 21 3.78 8.54 10.21
CA GLN A 21 2.45 9.04 9.82
C GLN A 21 2.53 10.49 9.31
N ILE A 22 3.58 10.82 8.57
CA ILE A 22 3.88 12.16 8.03
C ILE A 22 4.11 12.12 6.52
N THR A 23 3.97 13.27 5.86
CA THR A 23 4.36 13.47 4.45
C THR A 23 5.83 13.06 4.24
N GLY A 24 6.10 12.31 3.17
CA GLY A 24 7.39 11.72 2.86
C GLY A 24 7.70 10.41 3.60
N GLY A 25 6.84 9.98 4.54
CA GLY A 25 6.99 8.69 5.22
C GLY A 25 6.98 7.54 4.23
N SER A 26 7.95 6.62 4.33
CA SER A 26 8.09 5.51 3.39
C SER A 26 7.00 4.48 3.57
N VAL A 27 6.45 3.97 2.46
CA VAL A 27 5.60 2.78 2.47
C VAL A 27 6.51 1.54 2.41
N VAL A 28 6.34 0.65 3.37
CA VAL A 28 7.25 -0.48 3.61
C VAL A 28 6.48 -1.73 4.02
N LEU A 29 7.14 -2.88 3.95
CA LEU A 29 6.68 -4.13 4.54
C LEU A 29 6.79 -4.05 6.07
N LYS A 30 5.74 -4.42 6.80
CA LYS A 30 5.70 -4.40 8.27
C LYS A 30 5.15 -5.70 8.85
N GLU A 31 5.81 -6.24 9.87
CA GLU A 31 5.31 -7.39 10.63
C GLU A 31 4.07 -6.96 11.45
N LYS A 32 2.94 -7.63 11.23
CA LYS A 32 1.64 -7.24 11.80
C LYS A 32 1.59 -7.36 13.32
N LYS A 33 2.26 -8.37 13.90
CA LYS A 33 2.18 -8.67 15.34
C LYS A 33 2.84 -7.59 16.20
N THR A 34 3.92 -7.01 15.70
CA THR A 34 4.77 -6.07 16.43
C THR A 34 4.51 -4.62 16.03
N THR A 35 3.80 -4.39 14.93
CA THR A 35 3.51 -3.05 14.42
C THR A 35 2.14 -2.54 14.91
N PRO A 36 2.08 -1.37 15.57
CA PRO A 36 0.81 -0.76 15.95
C PRO A 36 -0.09 -0.47 14.73
N GLY A 37 -1.41 -0.69 14.87
CA GLY A 37 -2.38 -0.53 13.78
C GLY A 37 -2.37 0.85 13.10
N ARG A 38 -1.98 1.92 13.80
CA ARG A 38 -1.83 3.27 13.22
C ARG A 38 -0.84 3.36 12.04
N PHE A 39 0.00 2.33 11.85
CA PHE A 39 0.94 2.23 10.73
C PHE A 39 0.50 1.22 9.65
N LEU A 40 -0.63 0.53 9.82
CA LEU A 40 -1.06 -0.60 8.97
C LEU A 40 -2.50 -0.48 8.42
N LEU A 41 -3.27 0.49 8.92
CA LEU A 41 -4.69 0.60 8.62
C LEU A 41 -4.95 1.63 7.53
N TRP A 42 -5.59 1.17 6.48
CA TRP A 42 -5.85 1.91 5.25
C TRP A 42 -7.36 2.05 5.01
N ASP A 43 -7.81 3.24 4.62
CA ASP A 43 -9.11 3.46 3.99
C ASP A 43 -8.93 3.34 2.48
N LEU A 44 -9.56 2.32 1.88
CA LEU A 44 -9.55 2.11 0.43
C LEU A 44 -10.75 2.83 -0.17
N ASP A 45 -10.47 3.86 -0.96
CA ASP A 45 -11.47 4.69 -1.61
C ASP A 45 -11.74 4.15 -3.03
N PHE A 46 -12.75 3.30 -3.15
CA PHE A 46 -13.10 2.62 -4.40
C PHE A 46 -13.58 3.57 -5.51
N ASP A 47 -14.03 4.77 -5.17
CA ASP A 47 -14.49 5.78 -6.14
C ASP A 47 -13.32 6.56 -6.76
N THR A 48 -12.29 6.85 -5.96
CA THR A 48 -11.13 7.65 -6.40
C THR A 48 -9.86 6.85 -6.67
N GLY A 49 -9.81 5.59 -6.20
CA GLY A 49 -8.61 4.75 -6.23
C GLY A 49 -7.57 5.12 -5.17
N ALA A 50 -7.89 5.99 -4.21
CA ALA A 50 -6.94 6.41 -3.19
C ALA A 50 -6.79 5.37 -2.07
N ILE A 51 -5.57 5.20 -1.57
CA ILE A 51 -5.25 4.38 -0.40
C ILE A 51 -4.82 5.34 0.72
N LYS A 52 -5.72 5.66 1.64
CA LYS A 52 -5.52 6.72 2.65
C LYS A 52 -5.16 6.12 4.00
N LEU A 53 -4.20 6.72 4.69
CA LEU A 53 -3.80 6.27 6.02
C LEU A 53 -4.84 6.70 7.06
N VAL A 54 -5.47 5.73 7.73
CA VAL A 54 -6.55 6.00 8.71
C VAL A 54 -6.07 6.89 9.85
N ALA A 55 -4.86 6.63 10.37
CA ALA A 55 -4.32 7.37 11.51
C ALA A 55 -4.04 8.86 11.21
N SER A 56 -3.96 9.24 9.94
CA SER A 56 -3.84 10.64 9.51
C SER A 56 -5.20 11.36 9.43
N ASN A 57 -6.29 10.75 9.92
CA ASN A 57 -7.67 11.14 9.61
C ASN A 57 -7.92 11.20 8.09
N ASN A 58 -7.33 10.26 7.35
CA ASN A 58 -7.39 10.18 5.89
C ASN A 58 -6.85 11.42 5.14
N THR A 59 -5.97 12.20 5.77
CA THR A 59 -5.34 13.37 5.13
C THR A 59 -4.06 13.03 4.36
N LEU A 60 -3.48 11.84 4.59
CA LEU A 60 -2.34 11.31 3.85
C LEU A 60 -2.75 10.07 3.05
N ALA A 61 -2.21 9.94 1.83
CA ALA A 61 -2.43 8.81 0.93
C ALA A 61 -1.11 8.22 0.40
N ILE A 62 -1.16 6.95 -0.02
CA ILE A 62 -0.06 6.34 -0.77
C ILE A 62 0.09 7.08 -2.11
N ASP A 63 1.28 7.62 -2.30
CA ASP A 63 1.73 8.37 -3.45
C ASP A 63 3.04 7.76 -3.96
N THR A 64 3.44 8.11 -5.17
CA THR A 64 4.77 7.79 -5.67
C THR A 64 5.74 8.90 -5.29
N GLN A 65 6.96 8.53 -4.92
CA GLN A 65 7.96 9.52 -4.50
C GLN A 65 8.19 10.57 -5.61
N GLY A 66 8.05 11.84 -5.25
CA GLY A 66 8.14 12.96 -6.19
C GLY A 66 7.05 12.93 -7.27
N GLN A 67 5.92 12.25 -7.03
CA GLN A 67 4.81 12.06 -7.96
C GLN A 67 5.22 11.41 -9.29
N ARG A 68 6.37 10.70 -9.29
CA ARG A 68 6.93 10.08 -10.48
C ARG A 68 6.26 8.71 -10.73
N ILE A 69 5.56 8.57 -11.85
CA ILE A 69 4.93 7.30 -12.25
C ILE A 69 5.88 6.57 -13.22
N SER A 70 6.99 6.06 -12.67
CA SER A 70 7.98 5.27 -13.41
C SER A 70 8.42 4.07 -12.59
N ALA A 71 8.93 3.04 -13.27
CA ALA A 71 9.53 1.88 -12.63
C ALA A 71 10.57 2.31 -11.57
N GLU A 72 10.66 1.49 -10.53
CA GLU A 72 11.60 1.60 -9.41
C GLU A 72 11.43 2.88 -8.56
N THR A 73 10.27 3.53 -8.64
CA THR A 73 9.95 4.68 -7.79
C THR A 73 9.38 4.20 -6.44
N PRO A 74 9.96 4.58 -5.29
CA PRO A 74 9.40 4.23 -3.99
C PRO A 74 7.97 4.74 -3.78
N ALA A 75 7.16 3.99 -3.05
CA ALA A 75 5.88 4.46 -2.54
C ALA A 75 6.10 5.21 -1.21
N VAL A 76 5.41 6.32 -1.03
CA VAL A 76 5.50 7.20 0.14
C VAL A 76 4.12 7.69 0.55
N LEU A 77 4.00 8.28 1.73
CA LEU A 77 2.83 9.08 2.11
C LEU A 77 2.99 10.51 1.61
N ASN A 78 1.93 11.09 1.08
CA ASN A 78 1.80 12.53 0.85
C ASN A 78 0.40 13.01 1.21
N ALA A 79 0.23 14.33 1.32
CA ALA A 79 -1.08 14.95 1.44
C ALA A 79 -2.01 14.44 0.33
N TYR A 80 -3.20 13.99 0.72
CA TYR A 80 -4.18 13.47 -0.22
C TYR A 80 -4.63 14.59 -1.17
N ASP A 81 -4.50 14.32 -2.47
CA ASP A 81 -5.03 15.14 -3.55
C ASP A 81 -5.82 14.25 -4.50
N ARG A 82 -7.14 14.46 -4.56
CA ARG A 82 -8.06 13.72 -5.44
C ARG A 82 -7.67 13.80 -6.92
N ASN A 83 -6.95 14.83 -7.33
CA ASN A 83 -6.54 15.04 -8.71
C ASN A 83 -5.15 14.45 -9.01
N ALA A 84 -4.34 14.15 -8.00
CA ALA A 84 -2.99 13.61 -8.17
C ALA A 84 -3.03 12.23 -8.85
N ALA A 85 -2.51 12.16 -10.08
CA ALA A 85 -2.46 10.94 -10.87
C ALA A 85 -1.59 9.82 -10.23
N SER A 86 -0.62 10.21 -9.40
CA SER A 86 0.29 9.33 -8.67
C SER A 86 -0.32 8.71 -7.40
N GLN A 87 -1.51 9.16 -6.98
CA GLN A 87 -2.25 8.64 -5.83
C GLN A 87 -3.44 7.75 -6.21
N LYS A 88 -3.56 7.40 -7.50
CA LYS A 88 -4.69 6.62 -8.05
C LYS A 88 -4.27 5.20 -8.34
N TRP A 89 -4.90 4.27 -7.62
CA TRP A 89 -4.61 2.85 -7.65
C TRP A 89 -5.84 2.06 -8.07
N ASP A 90 -5.64 1.07 -8.94
CA ASP A 90 -6.66 0.11 -9.33
C ASP A 90 -6.41 -1.21 -8.60
N PHE A 91 -7.37 -1.57 -7.76
CA PHE A 91 -7.41 -2.80 -7.00
C PHE A 91 -8.66 -3.65 -7.32
N ILE A 92 -9.37 -3.31 -8.41
CA ILE A 92 -10.59 -3.98 -8.86
C ILE A 92 -10.35 -4.80 -10.12
N SER A 93 -9.70 -4.24 -11.13
CA SER A 93 -9.56 -4.92 -12.44
C SER A 93 -8.75 -6.22 -12.35
N LYS A 94 -7.82 -6.28 -11.38
CA LYS A 94 -6.97 -7.45 -11.16
C LYS A 94 -6.88 -7.77 -9.66
N PRO A 95 -7.76 -8.65 -9.14
CA PRO A 95 -7.79 -8.97 -7.72
C PRO A 95 -6.43 -9.40 -7.17
N ASN A 96 -6.11 -8.95 -5.96
CA ASN A 96 -4.83 -9.07 -5.26
C ASN A 96 -3.66 -8.25 -5.81
N PHE A 97 -3.84 -7.48 -6.89
CA PHE A 97 -2.82 -6.58 -7.39
C PHE A 97 -3.29 -5.14 -7.25
N ILE A 98 -2.36 -4.24 -6.93
CA ILE A 98 -2.64 -2.81 -6.80
C ILE A 98 -1.86 -2.10 -7.91
N LEU A 99 -2.53 -1.84 -9.03
CA LEU A 99 -1.93 -1.26 -10.24
C LEU A 99 -1.99 0.27 -10.19
N SER A 100 -1.06 0.95 -10.84
CA SER A 100 -1.22 2.39 -11.09
C SER A 100 -2.31 2.61 -12.14
N VAL A 101 -3.29 3.48 -11.84
CA VAL A 101 -4.33 3.85 -12.84
C VAL A 101 -3.71 4.55 -14.04
N SER A 102 -2.74 5.43 -13.79
CA SER A 102 -2.11 6.25 -14.84
C SER A 102 -1.12 5.47 -15.70
N ASN A 103 -0.59 4.36 -15.19
CA ASN A 103 0.23 3.43 -15.95
C ASN A 103 -0.01 1.98 -15.47
N PRO A 104 -1.00 1.27 -16.03
CA PRO A 104 -1.36 -0.09 -15.60
C PRO A 104 -0.28 -1.15 -15.83
N SER A 105 0.83 -0.80 -16.50
CA SER A 105 2.02 -1.68 -16.59
C SER A 105 2.85 -1.67 -15.31
N LEU A 106 2.54 -0.82 -14.33
CA LEU A 106 3.23 -0.70 -13.04
C LEU A 106 2.28 -1.02 -11.88
N CYS A 107 2.81 -1.60 -10.80
CA CYS A 107 2.06 -1.93 -9.60
C CYS A 107 2.89 -1.75 -8.31
N LEU A 108 2.21 -1.75 -7.16
CA LEU A 108 2.87 -1.82 -5.86
C LEU A 108 3.54 -3.19 -5.67
N ASP A 109 4.84 -3.17 -5.45
CA ASP A 109 5.71 -4.34 -5.37
C ASP A 109 6.54 -4.28 -4.08
N ASN A 110 6.70 -5.42 -3.42
CA ASN A 110 7.62 -5.58 -2.30
C ASN A 110 9.02 -5.86 -2.85
N LYS A 111 9.91 -4.85 -2.79
CA LYS A 111 11.20 -4.86 -3.47
C LYS A 111 12.01 -6.13 -3.21
N GLY A 112 12.37 -6.83 -4.28
CA GLY A 112 13.18 -8.04 -4.20
C GLY A 112 12.50 -9.21 -3.47
N ARG A 113 11.17 -9.15 -3.27
CA ARG A 113 10.39 -10.21 -2.61
C ARG A 113 10.87 -10.51 -1.17
N SER A 114 11.45 -9.51 -0.52
CA SER A 114 12.04 -9.63 0.81
C SER A 114 10.98 -9.95 1.87
N ILE A 115 11.39 -10.64 2.94
CA ILE A 115 10.58 -10.85 4.15
C ILE A 115 11.17 -10.11 5.36
N THR A 116 11.93 -9.05 5.10
CA THR A 116 12.53 -8.20 6.13
C THR A 116 11.59 -7.05 6.48
N ASP A 117 11.35 -6.82 7.77
CA ASP A 117 10.60 -5.64 8.24
C ASP A 117 11.29 -4.35 7.76
N GLY A 118 10.49 -3.39 7.30
CA GLY A 118 10.98 -2.13 6.73
C GLY A 118 11.41 -2.22 5.27
N ASN A 119 11.28 -3.38 4.60
CA ASN A 119 11.61 -3.48 3.18
C ASN A 119 10.73 -2.54 2.33
N THR A 120 11.34 -1.87 1.35
CA THR A 120 10.66 -0.86 0.53
C THR A 120 9.54 -1.46 -0.30
N VAL A 121 8.37 -0.81 -0.29
CA VAL A 121 7.34 -0.97 -1.32
C VAL A 121 7.55 0.11 -2.38
N TRP A 122 7.49 -0.27 -3.64
CA TRP A 122 7.80 0.59 -4.78
C TRP A 122 6.92 0.28 -6.00
N LEU A 123 6.95 1.15 -6.99
CA LEU A 123 6.44 0.89 -8.33
C LEU A 123 7.38 -0.04 -9.06
N TYR A 124 6.86 -1.15 -9.59
CA TYR A 124 7.63 -2.06 -10.43
C TYR A 124 6.81 -2.51 -11.64
N PRO A 125 7.44 -2.84 -12.79
CA PRO A 125 6.75 -3.47 -13.90
C PRO A 125 5.95 -4.70 -13.45
N PHE A 126 4.68 -4.73 -13.84
CA PHE A 126 3.79 -5.84 -13.54
C PHE A 126 4.36 -7.12 -14.16
N ASN A 127 4.67 -8.10 -13.30
CA ASN A 127 5.24 -9.38 -13.69
C ASN A 127 4.49 -10.57 -13.07
N GLY A 128 3.46 -10.32 -12.25
CA GLY A 128 2.62 -11.36 -11.66
C GLY A 128 3.32 -12.20 -10.60
N SER A 129 4.49 -11.79 -10.11
CA SER A 129 5.17 -12.49 -9.04
C SER A 129 4.50 -12.24 -7.68
N LEU A 130 4.79 -13.11 -6.71
CA LEU A 130 4.30 -12.95 -5.33
C LEU A 130 4.69 -11.62 -4.68
N ALA A 131 5.74 -10.94 -5.16
CA ALA A 131 6.13 -9.61 -4.67
C ALA A 131 5.03 -8.55 -4.89
N GLN A 132 4.10 -8.79 -5.82
CA GLN A 132 3.08 -7.84 -6.26
C GLN A 132 1.69 -8.17 -5.71
N GLU A 133 1.60 -9.22 -4.89
CA GLU A 133 0.33 -9.75 -4.40
C GLU A 133 0.01 -9.26 -2.99
N TRP A 134 -1.08 -8.49 -2.88
CA TRP A 134 -1.58 -7.88 -1.65
C TRP A 134 -3.03 -8.30 -1.41
N ALA A 135 -3.29 -9.02 -0.31
CA ALA A 135 -4.65 -9.36 0.10
C ALA A 135 -5.30 -8.16 0.81
N LEU A 136 -6.46 -7.74 0.33
CA LEU A 136 -7.27 -6.70 0.98
C LEU A 136 -8.08 -7.34 2.10
N VAL A 137 -7.62 -7.21 3.34
CA VAL A 137 -8.27 -7.82 4.52
C VAL A 137 -9.05 -6.75 5.28
N PRO A 138 -10.40 -6.79 5.29
CA PRO A 138 -11.20 -5.86 6.07
C PRO A 138 -10.87 -5.99 7.57
N LEU A 139 -10.79 -4.87 8.28
CA LEU A 139 -10.52 -4.84 9.73
C LEU A 139 -11.57 -5.62 10.53
N SER A 140 -12.82 -5.68 10.05
CA SER A 140 -13.88 -6.51 10.64
C SER A 140 -13.55 -8.01 10.64
N ASN A 141 -12.65 -8.45 9.75
CA ASN A 141 -12.16 -9.81 9.64
C ASN A 141 -10.74 -9.96 10.20
N PHE A 142 -10.16 -8.90 10.77
CA PHE A 142 -8.83 -8.93 11.37
C PHE A 142 -8.91 -9.64 12.73
N LYS A 143 -8.44 -10.88 12.76
CA LYS A 143 -8.20 -11.57 14.02
C LYS A 143 -6.80 -11.20 14.50
N LEU A 144 -6.71 -10.61 15.69
CA LEU A 144 -5.47 -10.70 16.46
C LEU A 144 -5.25 -12.20 16.71
N ALA A 145 -4.09 -12.72 16.33
CA ALA A 145 -3.76 -14.09 16.69
C ALA A 145 -3.78 -14.20 18.21
N ASP A 146 -4.53 -15.18 18.73
CA ASP A 146 -4.55 -15.54 20.15
C ASP A 146 -3.14 -15.90 20.68
#